data_AF-A0A2S3QTD3-F1
#
_entry.id   AF-A0A2S3QTD3-F1
#
_cell.length_a   1.000
_cell.length_b   1.000
_cell.length_c   1.000
_cell.angle_alpha   90.00
_cell.angle_beta   90.00
_cell.angle_gamma   90.00
#
_symmetry.space_group_name_H-M   'P 1'
#
loop_
_entity.id
_entity.type
_entity.pdbx_description
1 polymer ?
#
loop_
_entity_poly.entity_id
_entity_poly.type
_entity_poly.pdbx_seq_one_letter_code
_entity_poly.pdbx_strand_id
1 'polypeptide(L)'
;MFRLLFATFILAQFAFANDICPSNKDVKKVAAQLVEIEMSGIRLIDGAKDDCLKSKYQKYYRFNKDPDYDAPKSLQYLATSEKAIKISDVKLIDKDVHAYEANYSVNVEDLKGKKSVVKDSIRFYINVSKRAQQGDGCASVIEPAKKLILLKSCKK
;
A
#
# COMPACT_ATOMS: atom_id res chain seq x y z
N MET A 1 45.99 -1.89 48.29
CA MET A 1 44.81 -2.78 48.19
C MET A 1 43.93 -2.29 47.04
N PHE A 2 43.71 -3.17 46.07
CA PHE A 2 42.82 -3.00 44.93
C PHE A 2 41.39 -2.65 45.38
N ARG A 3 40.74 -1.69 44.72
CA ARG A 3 39.29 -1.76 44.45
C ARG A 3 39.00 -1.00 43.16
N LEU A 4 38.88 -1.79 42.10
CA LEU A 4 38.50 -1.38 40.76
C LEU A 4 37.17 -0.64 40.74
N LEU A 5 37.20 0.47 40.02
CA LEU A 5 36.15 1.03 39.18
C LEU A 5 34.99 0.07 38.89
N PHE A 6 33.82 0.32 39.48
CA PHE A 6 32.55 -0.05 38.86
C PHE A 6 32.20 1.03 37.83
N ALA A 7 32.77 0.90 36.63
CA ALA A 7 32.23 1.55 35.45
C ALA A 7 30.87 0.89 35.19
N THR A 8 29.80 1.49 35.72
CA THR A 8 28.43 1.19 35.34
C THR A 8 28.30 1.55 33.87
N PHE A 9 28.48 0.55 33.03
CA PHE A 9 28.17 0.57 31.62
C PHE A 9 26.64 0.73 31.53
N ILE A 10 26.17 1.97 31.66
CA ILE A 10 24.83 2.36 31.25
C ILE A 10 24.88 2.25 29.73
N LEU A 11 24.65 1.02 29.26
CA LEU A 11 24.14 0.78 27.93
C LEU A 11 22.93 1.67 27.82
N ALA A 12 23.13 2.81 27.17
CA ALA A 12 22.08 3.54 26.51
C ALA A 12 21.49 2.57 25.48
N GLN A 13 20.64 1.67 25.96
CA GLN A 13 19.62 1.02 25.17
C GLN A 13 18.64 2.14 24.82
N PHE A 14 19.07 3.05 23.95
CA PHE A 14 18.15 3.78 23.13
C PHE A 14 17.41 2.69 22.36
N ALA A 15 16.25 2.36 22.91
CA ALA A 15 15.25 1.56 22.26
C ALA A 15 15.19 2.08 20.83
N PHE A 16 15.64 1.25 19.88
CA PHE A 16 15.18 1.35 18.52
C PHE A 16 13.68 1.12 18.62
N ALA A 17 12.93 2.19 18.85
CA ALA A 17 11.51 2.22 18.61
C ALA A 17 11.39 1.98 17.12
N ASN A 18 11.30 0.70 16.73
CA ASN A 18 11.00 0.32 15.37
C ASN A 18 9.66 0.99 15.05
N ASP A 19 9.71 2.05 14.24
CA ASP A 19 8.53 2.68 13.69
C ASP A 19 7.66 1.55 13.13
N ILE A 20 6.41 1.43 13.60
CA ILE A 20 5.47 0.41 13.12
C ILE A 20 5.27 0.59 11.61
N CYS A 21 5.31 1.84 11.17
CA CYS A 21 5.07 2.29 9.80
C CYS A 21 6.19 3.19 9.28
N PRO A 22 7.40 2.65 9.02
CA PRO A 22 8.55 3.46 8.57
C PRO A 22 8.29 4.07 7.18
N SER A 23 7.41 3.45 6.39
CA SER A 23 6.97 3.91 5.07
C SER A 23 6.18 5.21 5.11
N ASN A 24 5.49 5.53 6.21
CA ASN A 24 4.53 6.65 6.29
C ASN A 24 5.18 8.03 6.13
N LYS A 25 6.52 8.11 6.25
CA LYS A 25 7.29 9.33 5.99
C LYS A 25 7.41 9.64 4.49
N ASP A 26 7.33 8.62 3.63
CA ASP A 26 7.35 8.76 2.18
C ASP A 26 5.96 8.47 1.61
N VAL A 27 5.15 9.52 1.55
CA VAL A 27 3.76 9.46 1.09
C VAL A 27 3.67 8.91 -0.34
N LYS A 28 4.65 9.24 -1.20
CA LYS A 28 4.69 8.76 -2.59
C LYS A 28 4.94 7.25 -2.65
N LYS A 29 5.80 6.74 -1.78
CA LYS A 29 6.02 5.29 -1.63
C LYS A 29 4.79 4.58 -1.07
N VAL A 30 4.12 5.15 -0.08
CA VAL A 30 2.85 4.61 0.44
C VAL A 30 1.81 4.53 -0.67
N ALA A 31 1.62 5.61 -1.43
CA ALA A 31 0.71 5.63 -2.57
C ALA A 31 1.03 4.51 -3.58
N ALA A 32 2.30 4.34 -3.95
CA ALA A 32 2.72 3.28 -4.87
C ALA A 32 2.40 1.87 -4.33
N GLN A 33 2.61 1.63 -3.03
CA GLN A 33 2.30 0.36 -2.39
C GLN A 33 0.78 0.10 -2.34
N LEU A 34 -0.02 1.11 -2.02
CA LEU A 34 -1.48 0.99 -2.02
C LEU A 34 -2.02 0.72 -3.43
N VAL A 35 -1.51 1.41 -4.47
CA VAL A 35 -1.87 1.11 -5.87
C VAL A 35 -1.48 -0.32 -6.24
N GLU A 36 -0.32 -0.82 -5.82
CA GLU A 36 0.10 -2.21 -6.06
C GLU A 36 -0.84 -3.21 -5.36
N ILE A 37 -1.27 -2.93 -4.13
CA ILE A 37 -2.22 -3.74 -3.37
C ILE A 37 -3.59 -3.76 -4.05
N GLU A 38 -4.09 -2.61 -4.50
CA GLU A 38 -5.35 -2.53 -5.27
C GLU A 38 -5.30 -3.41 -6.53
N MET A 39 -4.14 -3.44 -7.20
CA MET A 39 -3.91 -4.28 -8.38
C MET A 39 -3.61 -5.76 -8.06
N SER A 40 -3.60 -6.17 -6.78
CA SER A 40 -3.38 -7.57 -6.40
C SER A 40 -4.66 -8.42 -6.50
N GLY A 41 -5.80 -7.79 -6.73
CA GLY A 41 -7.11 -8.46 -6.74
C GLY A 41 -7.80 -8.45 -5.38
N ILE A 42 -7.41 -7.54 -4.48
CA ILE A 42 -8.04 -7.35 -3.16
C ILE A 42 -9.56 -7.11 -3.27
N ARG A 43 -10.01 -6.45 -4.35
CA ARG A 43 -11.42 -6.14 -4.66
C ARG A 43 -12.20 -7.28 -5.33
N LEU A 44 -11.81 -8.53 -5.08
CA LEU A 44 -12.42 -9.73 -5.67
C LEU A 44 -12.57 -9.66 -7.20
N ILE A 45 -11.47 -9.35 -7.88
CA ILE A 45 -11.40 -9.35 -9.34
C ILE A 45 -11.45 -10.79 -9.85
N ASP A 46 -12.39 -11.10 -10.75
CA ASP A 46 -12.48 -12.41 -11.39
C ASP A 46 -11.13 -12.81 -12.05
N GLY A 47 -10.65 -14.01 -11.73
CA GLY A 47 -9.36 -14.53 -12.22
C GLY A 47 -8.13 -14.10 -11.42
N ALA A 48 -8.28 -13.40 -10.28
CA ALA A 48 -7.19 -13.13 -9.35
C ALA A 48 -6.90 -14.32 -8.42
N LYS A 49 -5.62 -14.50 -8.06
CA LYS A 49 -5.17 -15.39 -6.99
C LYS A 49 -5.66 -14.86 -5.65
N ASP A 50 -6.15 -15.76 -4.81
CA ASP A 50 -6.61 -15.38 -3.48
C ASP A 50 -5.44 -14.84 -2.65
N ASP A 51 -5.66 -13.71 -1.98
CA ASP A 51 -4.69 -13.07 -1.08
C ASP A 51 -3.33 -12.73 -1.74
N CYS A 52 -3.32 -12.43 -3.05
CA CYS A 52 -2.09 -12.01 -3.73
C CYS A 52 -1.44 -10.79 -3.05
N LEU A 53 -0.12 -10.82 -2.88
CA LEU A 53 0.70 -9.81 -2.17
C LEU A 53 0.42 -9.63 -0.67
N LYS A 54 -0.51 -10.38 -0.07
CA LYS A 54 -0.80 -10.29 1.37
C LYS A 54 0.46 -10.52 2.20
N SER A 55 1.23 -11.57 1.92
CA SER A 55 2.48 -11.87 2.67
C SER A 55 3.53 -10.76 2.57
N LYS A 56 3.59 -10.05 1.44
CA LYS A 56 4.51 -8.93 1.20
C LYS A 56 4.15 -7.70 2.05
N TYR A 57 2.86 -7.46 2.27
CA TYR A 57 2.37 -6.19 2.81
C TYR A 57 1.65 -6.28 4.16
N GLN A 58 1.30 -7.48 4.63
CA GLN A 58 0.54 -7.72 5.86
C GLN A 58 1.14 -7.10 7.13
N LYS A 59 2.47 -6.84 7.14
CA LYS A 59 3.14 -6.17 8.26
C LYS A 59 2.74 -4.70 8.38
N TYR A 60 2.39 -4.07 7.26
CA TYR A 60 2.16 -2.62 7.18
C TYR A 60 0.72 -2.28 6.78
N TYR A 61 0.03 -3.14 6.03
CA TYR A 61 -1.30 -2.85 5.50
C TYR A 61 -2.28 -3.96 5.85
N ARG A 62 -3.51 -3.58 6.16
CA ARG A 62 -4.61 -4.52 6.36
C ARG A 62 -5.23 -4.85 5.00
N PHE A 63 -5.49 -6.13 4.79
CA PHE A 63 -6.19 -6.66 3.62
C PHE A 63 -7.60 -7.02 4.08
N ASN A 64 -8.45 -6.01 4.25
CA ASN A 64 -9.86 -6.22 4.57
C ASN A 64 -10.61 -6.38 3.25
N LYS A 65 -11.45 -7.41 3.15
CA LYS A 65 -12.39 -7.59 2.04
C LYS A 65 -13.70 -6.96 2.46
N ASP A 66 -14.17 -5.99 1.71
CA ASP A 66 -15.47 -5.35 1.90
C ASP A 66 -16.44 -5.94 0.85
N PRO A 67 -17.27 -6.94 1.21
CA PRO A 67 -18.12 -7.64 0.25
C PRO A 67 -19.12 -6.74 -0.49
N ASP A 68 -19.49 -5.58 0.06
CA ASP A 68 -20.43 -4.64 -0.58
C ASP A 68 -19.77 -3.78 -1.67
N TYR A 69 -18.47 -3.49 -1.53
CA TYR A 69 -17.66 -2.75 -2.53
C TYR A 69 -16.86 -3.66 -3.47
N ASP A 70 -16.68 -4.92 -3.07
CA ASP A 70 -15.91 -5.97 -3.74
C ASP A 70 -16.79 -6.92 -4.57
N ALA A 71 -18.03 -6.54 -4.92
CA ALA A 71 -18.82 -7.33 -5.87
C ALA A 71 -18.01 -7.60 -7.16
N PRO A 72 -18.01 -8.83 -7.73
CA PRO A 72 -17.12 -9.20 -8.82
C PRO A 72 -17.20 -8.21 -9.97
N LYS A 73 -16.11 -7.50 -10.21
CA LYS A 73 -16.03 -6.54 -11.31
C LYS A 73 -15.21 -7.13 -12.44
N SER A 74 -15.69 -6.96 -13.67
CA SER A 74 -14.98 -7.44 -14.85
C SER A 74 -13.62 -6.74 -14.97
N LEU A 75 -12.57 -7.56 -14.93
CA LEU A 75 -11.20 -7.13 -15.17
C LEU A 75 -11.11 -6.39 -16.51
N GLN A 76 -10.54 -5.19 -16.51
CA GLN A 76 -10.36 -4.42 -17.75
C GLN A 76 -8.97 -4.59 -18.34
N TYR A 77 -7.95 -4.65 -17.47
CA TYR A 77 -6.55 -4.59 -17.90
C TYR A 77 -5.62 -5.44 -17.04
N LEU A 78 -4.49 -5.83 -17.63
CA LEU A 78 -3.38 -6.49 -16.97
C LEU A 78 -2.16 -5.56 -16.90
N ALA A 79 -1.58 -5.38 -15.73
CA ALA A 79 -0.30 -4.71 -15.54
C ALA A 79 0.83 -5.73 -15.48
N THR A 80 1.91 -5.50 -16.23
CA THR A 80 3.02 -6.48 -16.35
C THR A 80 3.77 -6.68 -15.03
N SER A 81 3.94 -5.62 -14.25
CA SER A 81 4.60 -5.65 -12.93
C SER A 81 4.32 -4.35 -12.17
N GLU A 82 4.70 -4.31 -10.89
CA GLU A 82 4.67 -3.12 -10.04
C GLU A 82 5.53 -1.98 -10.60
N LYS A 83 6.60 -2.31 -11.35
CA LYS A 83 7.45 -1.31 -12.03
C LYS A 83 6.72 -0.54 -13.13
N ALA A 84 5.56 -1.04 -13.57
CA ALA A 84 4.71 -0.33 -14.52
C ALA A 84 3.98 0.85 -13.87
N ILE A 85 3.88 0.90 -12.54
CA ILE A 85 3.17 1.94 -11.79
C ILE A 85 4.09 3.15 -11.60
N LYS A 86 3.61 4.33 -12.03
CA LYS A 86 4.30 5.60 -11.84
C LYS A 86 3.37 6.58 -11.14
N ILE A 87 3.69 6.93 -9.90
CA ILE A 87 3.00 8.00 -9.17
C ILE A 87 3.48 9.34 -9.73
N SER A 88 2.59 10.09 -10.37
CA SER A 88 2.91 11.38 -10.98
C SER A 88 2.81 12.52 -9.96
N ASP A 89 1.79 12.49 -9.10
CA ASP A 89 1.51 13.55 -8.13
C ASP A 89 0.84 12.97 -6.88
N VAL A 90 1.10 13.60 -5.73
CA VAL A 90 0.42 13.27 -4.46
C VAL A 90 0.09 14.57 -3.74
N LYS A 91 -1.20 14.82 -3.55
CA LYS A 91 -1.72 16.04 -2.94
C LYS A 91 -2.37 15.74 -1.60
N LEU A 92 -2.02 16.51 -0.57
CA LEU A 92 -2.76 16.50 0.70
C LEU A 92 -4.12 17.16 0.49
N ILE A 93 -5.20 16.43 0.77
CA ILE A 93 -6.58 16.89 0.61
C ILE A 93 -7.27 17.19 1.94
N ASP A 94 -6.83 16.53 3.02
CA ASP A 94 -7.30 16.80 4.39
C ASP A 94 -6.13 16.63 5.38
N LYS A 95 -5.87 17.67 6.18
CA LYS A 95 -4.78 17.71 7.15
C LYS A 95 -5.11 16.95 8.42
N ASP A 96 -6.37 16.94 8.85
CA ASP A 96 -6.77 16.45 10.16
C ASP A 96 -6.74 14.92 10.21
N VAL A 97 -7.07 14.28 9.08
CA VAL A 97 -7.02 12.82 8.91
C VAL A 97 -5.85 12.36 8.05
N HIS A 98 -4.94 13.27 7.67
CA HIS A 98 -3.84 12.99 6.74
C HIS A 98 -4.30 12.24 5.49
N ALA A 99 -5.34 12.76 4.83
CA ALA A 99 -5.85 12.20 3.59
C ALA A 99 -5.14 12.82 2.38
N TYR A 100 -4.83 11.98 1.41
CA TYR A 100 -4.12 12.32 0.19
C TYR A 100 -4.86 11.81 -1.04
N GLU A 101 -4.68 12.51 -2.14
CA GLU A 101 -5.04 12.06 -3.49
C GLU A 101 -3.74 11.81 -4.27
N ALA A 102 -3.55 10.60 -4.76
CA ALA A 102 -2.41 10.25 -5.60
C ALA A 102 -2.86 9.96 -7.03
N ASN A 103 -2.31 10.73 -7.96
CA ASN A 103 -2.44 10.49 -9.39
C ASN A 103 -1.33 9.57 -9.86
N TYR A 104 -1.69 8.57 -10.68
CA TYR A 104 -0.72 7.63 -11.21
C TYR A 104 -0.99 7.29 -12.68
N SER A 105 0.05 6.74 -13.30
CA SER A 105 -0.05 6.11 -14.61
C SER A 105 0.49 4.69 -14.54
N VAL A 106 -0.09 3.80 -15.34
CA VAL A 106 0.33 2.40 -15.41
C VAL A 106 0.29 1.90 -16.84
N ASN A 107 1.39 1.27 -17.26
CA ASN A 107 1.45 0.56 -18.53
C ASN A 107 0.69 -0.76 -18.40
N VAL A 108 -0.29 -0.96 -19.27
CA VAL A 108 -1.19 -2.10 -19.21
C VAL A 108 -1.41 -2.74 -20.57
N GLU A 109 -1.97 -3.94 -20.54
CA GLU A 109 -2.45 -4.71 -21.68
C GLU A 109 -3.94 -5.00 -21.46
N ASP A 110 -4.79 -4.75 -22.46
CA ASP A 110 -6.18 -5.18 -22.39
C ASP A 110 -6.30 -6.71 -22.53
N LEU A 111 -7.51 -7.25 -22.33
CA LEU A 111 -7.74 -8.69 -22.43
C LEU A 111 -7.51 -9.27 -23.85
N LYS A 112 -7.33 -8.43 -24.87
CA LYS A 112 -7.03 -8.81 -26.26
C LYS A 112 -5.55 -8.66 -26.62
N GLY A 113 -4.69 -8.29 -25.66
CA GLY A 113 -3.25 -8.13 -25.87
C GLY A 113 -2.81 -6.73 -26.29
N LYS A 114 -3.73 -5.74 -26.39
CA LYS A 114 -3.38 -4.38 -26.82
C LYS A 114 -2.77 -3.60 -25.65
N LYS A 115 -1.56 -3.10 -25.87
CA LYS A 115 -0.84 -2.26 -24.90
C LYS A 115 -1.36 -0.83 -24.89
N SER A 116 -1.49 -0.24 -23.71
CA SER A 116 -1.87 1.16 -23.51
C SER A 116 -1.35 1.69 -22.17
N VAL A 117 -1.53 3.00 -21.94
CA VAL A 117 -1.24 3.63 -20.65
C VAL A 117 -2.55 4.09 -20.04
N VAL A 118 -2.84 3.62 -18.84
CA VAL A 118 -3.98 4.10 -18.04
C VAL A 118 -3.47 5.18 -17.09
N LYS A 119 -4.24 6.26 -16.96
CA LYS A 119 -4.08 7.29 -15.93
C LYS A 119 -5.29 7.23 -15.02
N ASP A 120 -5.07 7.21 -13.72
CA ASP A 120 -6.13 7.14 -12.71
C ASP A 120 -5.64 7.73 -11.38
N SER A 121 -6.51 7.74 -10.38
CA SER A 121 -6.23 8.28 -9.05
C SER A 121 -6.75 7.36 -7.95
N ILE A 122 -6.08 7.38 -6.80
CA ILE A 122 -6.63 6.84 -5.54
C ILE A 122 -6.67 7.94 -4.48
N ARG A 123 -7.62 7.84 -3.54
CA ARG A 123 -7.57 8.59 -2.29
C ARG A 123 -7.30 7.64 -1.14
N PHE A 124 -6.47 8.07 -0.21
CA PHE A 124 -6.05 7.26 0.94
C PHE A 124 -5.74 8.13 2.13
N TYR A 125 -5.80 7.57 3.34
CA TYR A 125 -5.31 8.22 4.56
C TYR A 125 -4.09 7.50 5.10
N ILE A 126 -3.24 8.23 5.81
CA ILE A 126 -2.08 7.70 6.54
C ILE A 126 -2.35 7.75 8.03
N ASN A 127 -2.22 6.61 8.71
CA ASN A 127 -2.34 6.55 10.16
C ASN A 127 -1.07 7.10 10.82
N VAL A 128 -1.22 8.18 11.58
CA VAL A 128 -0.10 8.84 12.30
C VAL A 128 0.00 8.46 13.77
N SER A 129 -1.10 8.03 14.40
CA SER A 129 -1.08 7.59 15.79
C SER A 129 -0.71 6.11 15.90
N LYS A 130 0.09 5.76 16.92
CA LYS A 130 0.49 4.36 17.18
C LYS A 130 -0.74 3.44 17.37
N ARG A 131 -1.79 3.94 18.03
CA ARG A 131 -3.05 3.23 18.24
C ARG A 131 -3.72 2.87 16.92
N ALA A 132 -3.86 3.83 16.01
CA ALA A 132 -4.45 3.59 14.70
C ALA A 132 -3.58 2.67 13.84
N GLN A 133 -2.25 2.83 13.91
CA GLN A 133 -1.31 1.96 13.18
C GLN A 133 -1.41 0.49 13.61
N GLN A 134 -1.64 0.22 14.90
CA GLN A 134 -1.79 -1.15 15.42
C GLN A 134 -3.13 -1.78 15.06
N GLY A 135 -4.21 -1.00 15.07
CA GLY A 135 -5.54 -1.47 14.67
C GLY A 135 -5.64 -1.65 13.15
N ASP A 136 -5.43 -0.55 12.43
CA ASP A 136 -5.89 -0.39 11.04
C ASP A 136 -4.73 -0.44 10.04
N GLY A 137 -3.51 -0.67 10.50
CA GLY A 137 -2.31 -0.63 9.67
C GLY A 137 -1.85 0.79 9.36
N CYS A 138 -0.88 0.91 8.46
CA CYS A 138 -0.15 2.15 8.22
C CYS A 138 -0.91 3.16 7.35
N ALA A 139 -1.70 2.69 6.40
CA ALA A 139 -2.55 3.50 5.55
C ALA A 139 -3.67 2.63 4.98
N SER A 140 -4.74 3.26 4.49
CA SER A 140 -5.81 2.57 3.79
C SER A 140 -6.38 3.43 2.66
N VAL A 141 -6.90 2.77 1.64
CA VAL A 141 -7.60 3.39 0.51
C VAL A 141 -9.00 3.81 0.98
N ILE A 142 -9.36 5.06 0.69
CA ILE A 142 -10.70 5.64 0.91
C ILE A 142 -11.51 5.53 -0.38
N GLU A 143 -10.90 5.96 -1.49
CA GLU A 143 -11.52 5.93 -2.81
C GLU A 143 -10.58 5.15 -3.74
N PRO A 144 -10.97 3.93 -4.13
CA PRO A 144 -10.13 3.08 -4.97
C PRO A 144 -10.14 3.56 -6.41
N ALA A 145 -9.20 3.03 -7.20
CA ALA A 145 -9.12 3.34 -8.62
C ALA A 145 -10.41 2.97 -9.36
N LYS A 146 -10.75 3.77 -10.37
CA LYS A 146 -11.92 3.53 -11.23
C LYS A 146 -11.65 2.38 -12.20
N LYS A 147 -10.41 2.28 -12.69
CA LYS A 147 -9.99 1.23 -13.61
C LYS A 147 -9.55 -0.01 -12.84
N LEU A 148 -10.10 -1.15 -13.24
CA LEU A 148 -9.78 -2.45 -12.65
C LEU A 148 -8.62 -3.07 -13.40
N ILE A 149 -7.49 -3.12 -12.72
CA ILE A 149 -6.21 -3.55 -13.27
C ILE A 149 -5.69 -4.64 -12.35
N LEU A 150 -5.31 -5.78 -12.92
CA LEU A 150 -4.72 -6.89 -12.17
C LEU A 150 -3.25 -7.03 -12.56
N LEU A 151 -2.37 -7.18 -11.58
CA LEU A 151 -0.99 -7.55 -11.84
C LEU A 151 -0.94 -8.95 -12.48
N LYS A 152 -0.17 -9.12 -13.56
CA LYS A 152 -0.02 -10.43 -14.22
C LYS A 152 0.47 -11.52 -13.25
N SER A 153 1.31 -11.16 -12.28
CA SER A 153 1.77 -12.08 -11.22
C SER A 153 0.64 -12.59 -10.31
N CYS A 154 -0.44 -11.81 -10.18
CA CYS A 154 -1.62 -12.11 -9.39
C CYS A 154 -2.76 -12.76 -10.18
N LYS A 155 -2.62 -12.97 -11.48
CA LYS A 155 -3.59 -13.73 -12.28
C LYS A 155 -3.48 -15.24 -11.98
N LYS A 156 -4.62 -15.93 -11.87
CA LYS A 156 -4.72 -17.40 -11.77
C LYS A 156 -4.20 -18.09 -13.03
#